data_AF-A0A2V9KJ60-F1
#
_entry.id   AF-A0A2V9KJ60-F1
#
_cell.length_a   1.000
_cell.length_b   1.000
_cell.length_c   1.000
_cell.angle_alpha   90.00
_cell.angle_beta   90.00
_cell.angle_gamma   90.00
#
_symmetry.space_group_name_H-M   'P 1'
#
loop_
_entity.id
_entity.type
_entity.pdbx_description
1 polymer ?
#
loop_
_entity_poly.entity_id
_entity_poly.type
_entity_poly.pdbx_seq_one_letter_code
_entity_poly.pdbx_strand_id
1 'polypeptide(L)' 'MKDYKELQVWQKAVALVTEVYVMTRGFPADERFGLTAQIRRAVTSVPANT' A
#
# COMPACT_ATOMS: atom_id res chain seq x y z
N MET A 1 -21.59 -3.34 15.13
CA MET A 1 -20.83 -2.96 13.92
C MET A 1 -19.53 -3.75 13.97
N LYS A 2 -19.25 -4.64 13.01
CA LYS A 2 -17.95 -5.31 12.95
C LYS A 2 -16.92 -4.29 12.49
N ASP A 3 -15.80 -4.18 13.19
CA ASP A 3 -14.70 -3.33 12.76
C ASP A 3 -14.05 -3.98 11.52
N TYR A 4 -13.97 -3.24 10.42
CA TYR A 4 -13.32 -3.73 9.18
C TYR A 4 -11.86 -4.10 9.42
N LYS A 5 -11.23 -3.57 10.48
CA LYS A 5 -9.87 -3.91 10.90
C LYS A 5 -9.71 -5.35 11.39
N GLU A 6 -10.80 -6.00 11.79
CA GLU A 6 -10.80 -7.43 12.15
C GLU A 6 -10.80 -8.34 10.93
N LEU A 7 -11.08 -7.80 9.73
CA LEU A 7 -11.08 -8.59 8.51
C LEU A 7 -9.64 -8.98 8.15
N GLN A 8 -9.41 -10.28 7.95
CA GLN A 8 -8.12 -10.80 7.51
C GLN A 8 -7.65 -10.16 6.19
N VAL A 9 -8.58 -9.83 5.29
CA VAL A 9 -8.26 -9.14 4.04
C VAL A 9 -7.72 -7.73 4.29
N TRP A 10 -8.31 -6.99 5.23
CA TRP A 10 -7.83 -5.65 5.60
C TRP A 10 -6.43 -5.71 6.22
N GLN A 11 -6.20 -6.66 7.14
CA GLN A 11 -4.89 -6.84 7.78
C GLN A 11 -3.79 -7.18 6.77
N LYS A 12 -4.08 -8.08 5.82
CA LYS A 12 -3.16 -8.41 4.72
C LYS A 12 -2.92 -7.22 3.80
N ALA A 13 -3.96 -6.42 3.51
CA ALA A 13 -3.82 -5.23 2.69
C ALA A 13 -2.93 -4.17 3.36
N VAL A 14 -3.06 -3.96 4.67
CA VAL A 14 -2.16 -3.07 5.43
C VAL A 14 -0.71 -3.57 5.42
N ALA A 15 -0.49 -4.88 5.62
CA ALA A 15 0.84 -5.47 5.53
C ALA A 15 1.46 -5.26 4.13
N LEU A 16 0.67 -5.46 3.07
CA LEU A 16 1.07 -5.21 1.70
C LEU A 16 1.49 -3.75 1.46
N VAL A 17 0.75 -2.78 2.01
CA VAL A 17 1.14 -1.36 1.94
C VAL A 17 2.54 -1.17 2.54
N THR A 18 2.80 -1.72 3.73
CA THR A 18 4.11 -1.62 4.37
C THR A 18 5.23 -2.22 3.51
N GLU A 19 5.03 -3.41 2.95
CA GLU A 19 6.00 -4.08 2.08
C GLU A 19 6.29 -3.27 0.80
N VAL A 20 5.25 -2.75 0.14
CA VAL A 20 5.41 -1.91 -1.05
C VAL A 20 6.19 -0.63 -0.74
N TYR A 21 5.95 0.00 0.42
CA TYR A 21 6.73 1.15 0.84
C TYR A 21 8.20 0.81 1.07
N VAL A 22 8.53 -0.39 1.54
CA VAL A 22 9.91 -0.86 1.70
C VAL A 22 10.54 -1.12 0.32
N MET A 23 9.87 -1.89 -0.55
CA MET A 23 10.37 -2.24 -1.88
C MET A 23 10.64 -1.01 -2.76
N THR A 24 9.72 -0.03 -2.74
CA THR A 24 9.86 1.19 -3.55
C THR A 24 10.88 2.20 -3.02
N ARG A 25 11.52 1.97 -1.85
CA ARG A 25 12.62 2.84 -1.38
C ARG A 25 13.88 2.70 -2.23
N GLY A 26 14.09 1.56 -2.87
CA GLY A 26 15.26 1.30 -3.71
C GLY A 26 15.14 1.82 -5.14
N PHE A 27 14.02 2.46 -5.50
CA PHE A 27 13.81 2.95 -6.85
C PHE A 27 14.68 4.20 -7.13
N PRO A 28 15.05 4.44 -8.40
CA PRO A 28 15.73 5.66 -8.82
C PRO A 28 14.98 6.93 -8.37
N ALA A 29 15.73 7.99 -8.04
CA ALA A 29 15.14 9.22 -7.48
C ALA A 29 14.22 9.95 -8.48
N ASP A 30 14.48 9.82 -9.77
CA ASP A 30 13.67 10.29 -10.89
C ASP A 30 12.30 9.59 -10.97
N GLU A 31 12.17 8.37 -10.47
CA GLU A 31 10.89 7.64 -10.39
C GLU A 31 10.03 8.02 -9.18
N ARG A 32 10.50 8.95 -8.33
CA ARG A 32 9.79 9.35 -7.11
C ARG A 32 8.38 9.84 -7.39
N PHE A 33 8.21 10.63 -8.44
CA PHE A 33 6.91 11.18 -8.86
C PHE A 33 6.24 10.37 -9.98
N GLY A 34 6.98 9.43 -10.59
CA GLY A 34 6.48 8.46 -11.57
C GLY A 34 5.99 7.18 -10.90
N LEU A 35 6.70 6.08 -11.14
CA LEU A 35 6.30 4.75 -10.70
C LEU A 35 6.12 4.65 -9.18
N THR A 36 7.00 5.27 -8.40
CA THR A 36 6.92 5.19 -6.92
C THR A 36 5.61 5.78 -6.40
N ALA A 37 5.22 6.96 -6.90
CA ALA A 37 4.00 7.62 -6.48
C ALA A 37 2.75 6.83 -6.94
N GLN A 38 2.74 6.32 -8.17
CA GLN A 38 1.61 5.56 -8.70
C GLN A 38 1.39 4.24 -7.94
N ILE A 39 2.47 3.46 -7.72
CA ILE A 39 2.41 2.19 -7.00
C ILE A 39 1.94 2.40 -5.55
N ARG A 40 2.50 3.40 -4.85
CA ARG A 40 2.11 3.69 -3.46
C ARG A 40 0.65 4.11 -3.34
N ARG A 41 0.16 4.94 -4.26
CA ARG A 41 -1.27 5.32 -4.29
C ARG A 41 -2.17 4.12 -4.56
N ALA A 42 -1.81 3.27 -5.52
CA ALA A 42 -2.56 2.08 -5.85
C ALA A 42 -2.64 1.10 -4.67
N VAL A 43 -1.54 0.83 -3.96
CA VAL A 43 -1.57 -0.11 -2.83
C VAL A 43 -2.36 0.46 -1.64
N THR A 44 -2.28 1.77 -1.37
CA THR A 44 -3.03 2.39 -0.26
C THR A 44 -4.54 2.39 -0.46
N SER A 45 -5.03 2.27 -1.70
CA SER A 45 -6.46 2.18 -1.95
C SER A 45 -7.04 0.80 -1.59
N VAL A 46 -6.21 -0.25 -1.52
CA VAL A 46 -6.67 -1.61 -1.20
C VAL A 46 -7.32 -1.68 0.20
N PRO A 47 -6.63 -1.35 1.32
CA PRO A 47 -7.26 -1.39 2.64
C PRO A 47 -8.34 -0.31 2.85
N ALA A 48 -8.40 0.71 1.99
CA ALA A 48 -9.43 1.75 2.05
C ALA A 48 -10.77 1.32 1.44
N ASN A 49 -10.77 0.25 0.63
CA ASN A 49 -11.96 -0.29 -0.05
C ASN A 49 -12.38 -1.68 0.45
N THR A 50 -11.75 -2.18 1.52
CA THR A 50 -12.09 -3.43 2.22
C THR A 50 -12.85 -3.15 3.50
#